data_AF-A0A9D9DFC9-F1
#
_entry.id   AF-A0A9D9DFC9-F1
#
_cell.length_a   1.000
_cell.length_b   1.000
_cell.length_c   1.000
_cell.angle_alpha   90.00
_cell.angle_beta   90.00
_cell.angle_gamma   90.00
#
_symmetry.space_group_name_H-M   'P 1'
#
loop_
_entity.id
_entity.type
_entity.pdbx_description
1 polymer ?
#
loop_
_entity_poly.entity_id
_entity_poly.type
_entity_poly.pdbx_seq_one_letter_code
_entity_poly.pdbx_strand_id
1 'polypeptide(L)'
;MKNKFLNIIGIIAVVAAFVTAYCLTNQGGIVMNAGIKLDNMDTTVRPGDDFFDYATRGWRERHPIPDDYTRYGSFEVLADTNLERVREIAETDDGKIGTLYKIAMNAEKLNADKTTPVKKYLDEIDEIKSVNDLPKYLGKMHRFSSAFWGDGVALDEKNSEYYLYNIGQGGIGLARDYYFDTDEKSAEIRTAYRKFIATQLANFGISADAEKI
;
A
#
# COMPACT_ATOMS: atom_id res chain seq x y z
N MET A 1 47.80 52.72 42.32
CA MET A 1 46.40 52.37 42.00
C MET A 1 46.18 51.88 40.54
N LYS A 2 47.04 52.21 39.57
CA LYS A 2 46.86 51.83 38.15
C LYS A 2 46.89 50.31 37.86
N ASN A 3 47.69 49.51 38.60
CA ASN A 3 47.88 48.09 38.27
C ASN A 3 46.74 47.16 38.75
N LYS A 4 46.02 47.53 39.83
CA LYS A 4 44.88 46.73 40.31
C LYS A 4 43.69 46.78 39.35
N PHE A 5 43.47 47.94 38.71
CA PHE A 5 42.39 48.13 37.75
C PHE A 5 42.64 47.35 36.45
N LEU A 6 43.89 47.37 35.94
CA LEU A 6 44.27 46.53 34.80
C LEU A 6 44.15 45.03 35.08
N ASN A 7 44.51 44.57 36.29
CA ASN A 7 44.34 43.16 36.66
C ASN A 7 42.87 42.74 36.73
N ILE A 8 41.98 43.61 37.21
CA ILE A 8 40.52 43.34 37.24
C ILE A 8 39.95 43.28 35.82
N ILE A 9 40.35 44.20 34.94
CA ILE A 9 39.93 44.16 33.53
C ILE A 9 40.45 42.89 32.84
N GLY A 10 41.69 42.48 33.11
CA GLY A 10 42.26 41.24 32.60
C GLY A 10 41.48 40.00 33.06
N ILE A 11 41.12 39.93 34.34
CA ILE A 11 40.33 38.81 34.89
C ILE A 11 38.93 38.79 34.27
N ILE A 12 38.27 39.94 34.15
CA ILE A 12 36.93 40.03 33.52
C ILE A 12 36.99 39.61 32.05
N ALA A 13 38.03 40.02 31.32
CA ALA A 13 38.21 39.63 29.92
C ALA A 13 38.44 38.11 29.77
N VAL A 14 39.21 37.50 30.67
CA VAL A 14 39.43 36.05 30.69
C VAL A 14 38.14 35.31 31.02
N VAL A 15 37.39 35.74 32.05
CA VAL A 15 36.11 35.13 32.41
C VAL A 15 35.10 35.28 31.29
N ALA A 16 35.01 36.46 30.67
CA ALA A 16 34.14 36.69 29.53
C ALA A 16 34.49 35.76 28.35
N ALA A 17 35.78 35.60 28.05
CA ALA A 17 36.27 34.68 27.01
C ALA A 17 35.96 33.21 27.32
N PHE A 18 36.05 32.79 28.58
CA PHE A 18 35.66 31.43 29.00
C PHE A 18 34.15 31.20 28.93
N VAL A 19 33.33 32.21 29.26
CA VAL A 19 31.87 32.13 29.17
C VAL A 19 31.40 32.10 27.71
N THR A 20 31.97 32.93 26.82
CA THR A 20 31.67 32.84 25.38
C THR A 20 32.17 31.54 24.78
N ALA A 21 33.34 31.04 25.16
CA ALA A 21 33.82 29.73 24.72
C ALA A 21 32.89 28.59 25.18
N TYR A 22 32.39 28.63 26.42
CA TYR A 22 31.41 27.67 26.95
C TYR A 22 30.07 27.76 26.20
N CYS A 23 29.55 28.96 25.96
CA CYS A 23 28.31 29.14 25.20
C CYS A 23 28.45 28.74 23.71
N LEU A 24 29.63 28.93 23.11
CA LEU A 24 29.91 28.52 21.72
C LEU A 24 30.16 27.01 21.59
N THR A 25 30.68 26.35 22.63
CA THR A 25 30.84 24.87 22.65
C THR A 25 29.57 24.14 23.07
N ASN A 26 28.64 24.82 23.75
CA ASN A 26 27.33 24.29 24.10
C ASN A 26 26.25 24.65 23.05
N GLN A 27 26.66 24.87 21.79
CA GLN A 27 25.73 24.69 20.67
C GLN A 27 25.36 23.21 20.66
N GLY A 28 24.11 22.93 21.07
CA GLY A 28 23.57 21.60 21.30
C GLY A 28 24.15 20.60 20.32
N GLY A 29 24.96 19.67 20.86
CA GLY A 29 25.55 18.60 20.07
C GLY A 29 24.44 18.02 19.21
N ILE A 30 24.72 17.85 17.92
CA ILE A 30 23.82 17.15 17.00
C ILE A 30 23.52 15.83 17.68
N VAL A 31 22.32 15.69 18.24
CA VAL A 31 21.84 14.43 18.74
C VAL A 31 21.63 13.61 17.49
N MET A 32 22.64 12.81 17.15
CA MET A 32 22.52 11.73 16.20
C MET A 32 21.52 10.75 16.80
N ASN A 33 20.22 11.03 16.63
CA ASN A 33 19.21 10.01 16.83
C ASN A 33 19.57 8.90 15.85
N ALA A 34 19.89 7.72 16.37
CA ALA A 34 20.36 6.56 15.61
C ALA A 34 19.31 6.00 14.62
N GLY A 35 18.31 6.80 14.22
CA GLY A 35 17.10 6.36 13.53
C GLY A 35 16.12 5.59 14.42
N ILE A 36 16.49 5.33 15.68
CA ILE A 36 15.69 4.55 16.64
C ILE A 36 14.86 5.50 17.50
N LYS A 37 13.53 5.36 17.43
CA LYS A 37 12.61 6.05 18.32
C LYS A 37 12.42 5.19 19.59
N LEU A 38 13.07 5.58 20.68
CA LEU A 38 13.02 4.83 21.94
C LEU A 38 11.58 4.67 22.47
N ASP A 39 10.71 5.64 22.21
CA ASP A 39 9.30 5.58 22.62
C ASP A 39 8.53 4.42 21.95
N ASN A 40 9.03 3.87 20.84
CA ASN A 40 8.42 2.72 20.17
C ASN A 40 8.71 1.39 20.87
N MET A 41 9.71 1.39 21.75
CA MET A 41 10.20 0.20 22.44
C MET A 41 9.44 -0.04 23.75
N ASP A 42 9.40 -1.29 24.19
CA ASP A 42 9.03 -1.66 25.55
C ASP A 42 10.25 -2.23 26.28
N THR A 43 10.90 -1.39 27.09
CA THR A 43 12.11 -1.75 27.83
C THR A 43 11.84 -2.63 29.06
N THR A 44 10.57 -2.94 29.36
CA THR A 44 10.21 -3.93 30.39
C THR A 44 10.39 -5.37 29.89
N VAL A 45 10.39 -5.58 28.56
CA VAL A 45 10.72 -6.86 27.93
C VAL A 45 12.22 -6.97 27.78
N ARG A 46 12.81 -8.11 28.16
CA ARG A 46 14.23 -8.35 27.89
C ARG A 46 14.41 -8.62 26.39
N PRO A 47 15.34 -7.96 25.69
CA PRO A 47 15.53 -8.15 24.25
C PRO A 47 15.87 -9.59 23.84
N GLY A 48 16.44 -10.39 24.75
CA GLY A 48 16.74 -11.81 24.49
C GLY A 48 15.56 -12.76 24.63
N ASP A 49 14.45 -12.33 25.26
CA ASP A 49 13.24 -13.15 25.41
C ASP A 49 12.30 -12.95 24.22
N ASP A 50 12.03 -11.69 23.88
CA ASP A 50 11.24 -11.30 22.71
C ASP A 50 11.74 -9.96 22.18
N PHE A 51 12.57 -10.01 21.15
CA PHE A 51 13.12 -8.80 20.55
C PHE A 51 12.05 -7.99 19.80
N PHE A 52 11.01 -8.64 19.26
CA PHE A 52 9.95 -7.96 18.53
C PHE A 52 9.13 -7.09 19.47
N ASP A 53 8.74 -7.62 20.63
CA ASP A 53 8.02 -6.84 21.64
C ASP A 53 8.90 -5.78 22.29
N TYR A 54 10.14 -6.11 22.63
CA TYR A 54 11.11 -5.12 23.10
C TYR A 54 11.25 -3.93 22.14
N ALA A 55 11.36 -4.19 20.84
CA ALA A 55 11.60 -3.14 19.85
C ALA A 55 10.33 -2.39 19.40
N THR A 56 9.15 -3.03 19.44
CA THR A 56 7.95 -2.52 18.75
C THR A 56 6.70 -2.37 19.61
N ARG A 57 6.61 -2.99 20.80
CA ARG A 57 5.34 -3.06 21.54
C ARG A 57 4.79 -1.67 21.87
N GLY A 58 5.65 -0.73 22.30
CA GLY A 58 5.23 0.64 22.56
C GLY A 58 4.62 1.33 21.32
N TRP A 59 5.13 1.05 20.12
CA TRP A 59 4.51 1.54 18.89
C TRP A 59 3.17 0.86 18.61
N ARG A 60 3.10 -0.48 18.68
CA ARG A 60 1.89 -1.25 18.36
C ARG A 60 0.71 -0.89 19.27
N GLU A 61 0.97 -0.66 20.56
CA GLU A 61 -0.07 -0.25 21.51
C GLU A 61 -0.66 1.14 21.19
N ARG A 62 0.15 2.05 20.65
CA ARG A 62 -0.29 3.40 20.25
C ARG A 62 -0.89 3.47 18.84
N HIS A 63 -0.73 2.42 18.04
CA HIS A 63 -1.17 2.37 16.65
C HIS A 63 -1.99 1.09 16.44
N PRO A 64 -3.22 1.02 17.00
CA PRO A 64 -4.13 -0.06 16.67
C PRO A 64 -4.37 -0.09 15.16
N ILE A 65 -4.65 -1.28 14.61
CA ILE A 65 -4.95 -1.44 13.19
C ILE A 65 -6.23 -0.66 12.89
N PRO A 66 -6.18 0.38 12.01
CA PRO A 66 -7.38 1.13 11.64
C PRO A 66 -8.39 0.25 10.88
N ASP A 67 -9.67 0.63 10.89
CA ASP A 67 -10.78 -0.18 10.34
C ASP A 67 -10.66 -0.45 8.82
N ASP A 68 -9.95 0.40 8.09
CA ASP A 68 -9.67 0.29 6.66
C ASP A 68 -8.42 -0.56 6.33
N TYR A 69 -7.74 -1.09 7.35
CA TYR A 69 -6.55 -1.90 7.22
C TYR A 69 -6.72 -3.32 7.78
N THR A 70 -6.11 -4.31 7.12
CA THR A 70 -5.99 -5.69 7.65
C THR A 70 -4.69 -5.91 8.42
N ARG A 71 -3.71 -5.03 8.23
CA ARG A 71 -2.42 -4.95 8.92
C ARG A 71 -1.96 -3.50 8.92
N TYR A 72 -1.26 -3.07 9.96
CA TYR A 72 -0.76 -1.70 10.05
C TYR A 72 0.60 -1.64 10.72
N GLY A 73 1.53 -0.93 10.09
CA GLY A 73 2.94 -0.89 10.43
C GLY A 73 3.66 0.26 9.74
N SER A 74 4.99 0.25 9.81
CA SER A 74 5.82 1.30 9.20
C SER A 74 5.66 1.41 7.69
N PHE A 75 5.36 0.30 6.99
CA PHE A 75 5.13 0.31 5.55
C PHE A 75 3.81 0.97 5.17
N GLU A 76 2.75 0.76 5.96
CA GLU A 76 1.46 1.42 5.75
C GLU A 76 1.59 2.91 6.03
N VAL A 77 2.23 3.31 7.13
CA VAL A 77 2.51 4.73 7.43
C VAL A 77 3.28 5.41 6.29
N LEU A 78 4.28 4.72 5.72
CA LEU A 78 5.02 5.24 4.57
C LEU A 78 4.16 5.31 3.32
N ALA A 79 3.32 4.31 3.07
CA ALA A 79 2.40 4.28 1.94
C ALA A 79 1.39 5.43 2.02
N ASP A 80 0.80 5.67 3.18
CA ASP A 80 -0.13 6.79 3.43
C ASP A 80 0.55 8.14 3.21
N THR A 81 1.73 8.34 3.80
CA THR A 81 2.51 9.58 3.62
C THR A 81 2.81 9.84 2.14
N ASN A 82 3.15 8.79 1.39
CA ASN A 82 3.41 8.93 -0.04
C ASN A 82 2.13 9.14 -0.84
N LEU A 83 1.02 8.50 -0.46
CA LEU A 83 -0.27 8.66 -1.09
C LEU A 83 -0.77 10.11 -0.97
N GLU A 84 -0.62 10.73 0.20
CA GLU A 84 -0.93 12.15 0.41
C GLU A 84 -0.14 13.05 -0.54
N ARG A 85 1.17 12.84 -0.66
CA ARG A 85 2.04 13.62 -1.57
C ARG A 85 1.68 13.40 -3.04
N VAL A 86 1.44 12.15 -3.44
CA VAL A 86 1.03 11.82 -4.81
C VAL A 86 -0.32 12.45 -5.13
N ARG A 87 -1.24 12.48 -4.15
CA ARG A 87 -2.53 13.15 -4.27
C ARG A 87 -2.37 14.66 -4.50
N GLU A 88 -1.54 15.34 -3.70
CA GLU A 88 -1.27 16.78 -3.87
C GLU A 88 -0.74 17.10 -5.28
N ILE A 89 0.19 16.28 -5.77
CA ILE A 89 0.72 16.39 -7.14
C ILE A 89 -0.39 16.18 -8.16
N ALA A 90 -1.18 15.12 -8.03
CA ALA A 90 -2.24 14.80 -8.97
C ALA A 90 -3.37 15.85 -8.99
N GLU A 91 -3.68 16.48 -7.85
CA GLU A 91 -4.68 17.54 -7.76
C GLU A 91 -4.25 18.81 -8.52
N THR A 92 -2.95 19.08 -8.56
CA THR A 92 -2.36 20.27 -9.19
C THR A 92 -1.85 20.05 -10.61
N ASP A 93 -1.69 18.79 -11.05
CA ASP A 93 -1.29 18.43 -12.41
C ASP A 93 -2.37 18.83 -13.44
N ASP A 94 -1.97 19.56 -14.48
CA ASP A 94 -2.81 19.88 -15.64
C ASP A 94 -2.69 18.84 -16.78
N GLY A 95 -1.77 17.89 -16.61
CA GLY A 95 -1.52 16.80 -17.53
C GLY A 95 -2.47 15.60 -17.39
N LYS A 96 -1.99 14.46 -17.91
CA LYS A 96 -2.77 13.21 -17.94
C LYS A 96 -3.00 12.65 -16.54
N ILE A 97 -2.10 12.88 -15.59
CA ILE A 97 -2.22 12.34 -14.23
C ILE A 97 -3.36 13.05 -13.51
N GLY A 98 -3.37 14.38 -13.53
CA GLY A 98 -4.45 15.14 -12.91
C GLY A 98 -5.79 14.98 -13.62
N THR A 99 -5.78 14.78 -14.95
CA THR A 99 -6.99 14.38 -15.68
C THR A 99 -7.53 13.03 -15.19
N LEU A 100 -6.67 12.01 -15.08
CA LEU A 100 -7.08 10.69 -14.58
C LEU A 100 -7.58 10.74 -13.14
N TYR A 101 -6.91 11.51 -12.28
CA TYR A 101 -7.32 11.72 -10.89
C TYR A 101 -8.71 12.34 -10.81
N LYS A 102 -8.99 13.41 -11.57
CA LYS A 102 -10.30 14.06 -11.62
C LYS A 102 -11.39 13.12 -12.13
N ILE A 103 -11.08 12.23 -13.09
CA ILE A 103 -12.02 11.19 -13.55
C ILE A 103 -12.31 10.20 -12.41
N ALA A 104 -11.27 9.69 -11.75
CA ALA A 104 -11.40 8.69 -10.69
C ALA A 104 -12.13 9.22 -9.44
N MET A 105 -11.92 10.48 -9.07
CA MET A 105 -12.55 11.11 -7.91
C MET A 105 -13.97 11.64 -8.17
N ASN A 106 -14.47 11.61 -9.41
CA ASN A 106 -15.79 12.11 -9.74
C ASN A 106 -16.89 11.08 -9.38
N ALA A 107 -17.22 11.01 -8.09
CA ALA A 107 -18.25 10.12 -7.56
C ALA A 107 -19.66 10.45 -8.10
N GLU A 108 -19.96 11.71 -8.40
CA GLU A 108 -21.25 12.10 -8.98
C GLU A 108 -21.45 11.47 -10.36
N LYS A 109 -20.43 11.56 -11.22
CA LYS A 109 -20.46 10.93 -12.54
C LYS A 109 -20.48 9.41 -12.43
N LEU A 110 -19.68 8.82 -11.54
CA LEU A 110 -19.69 7.37 -11.29
C LEU A 110 -21.10 6.88 -10.93
N ASN A 111 -21.76 7.56 -9.99
CA ASN A 111 -23.10 7.22 -9.51
C ASN A 111 -24.19 7.46 -10.58
N ALA A 112 -24.02 8.47 -11.43
CA ALA A 112 -24.92 8.74 -12.55
C ALA A 112 -24.78 7.68 -13.66
N ASP A 113 -23.55 7.31 -14.02
CA ASP A 113 -23.26 6.36 -15.11
C ASP A 113 -23.66 4.93 -14.74
N LYS A 114 -23.59 4.56 -13.45
CA LYS A 114 -23.89 3.22 -12.93
C LYS A 114 -23.12 2.14 -13.74
N THR A 115 -23.82 1.11 -14.21
CA THR A 115 -23.23 -0.01 -14.98
C THR A 115 -23.16 0.26 -16.48
N THR A 116 -23.63 1.42 -16.96
CA THR A 116 -23.66 1.77 -18.38
C THR A 116 -22.28 1.63 -19.07
N PRO A 117 -21.16 2.09 -18.49
CA PRO A 117 -19.86 2.05 -19.16
C PRO A 117 -19.35 0.65 -19.49
N VAL A 118 -19.77 -0.37 -18.73
CA VAL A 118 -19.31 -1.75 -18.93
C VAL A 118 -20.28 -2.59 -19.77
N LYS A 119 -21.48 -2.09 -20.07
CA LYS A 119 -22.53 -2.83 -20.79
C LYS A 119 -22.03 -3.45 -22.10
N LYS A 120 -21.28 -2.69 -22.91
CA LYS A 120 -20.76 -3.21 -24.19
C LYS A 120 -19.89 -4.46 -24.03
N TYR A 121 -19.17 -4.60 -22.92
CA TYR A 121 -18.31 -5.77 -22.68
C TYR A 121 -19.14 -6.98 -22.24
N LEU A 122 -20.27 -6.74 -21.56
CA LEU A 122 -21.23 -7.80 -21.23
C LEU A 122 -21.97 -8.26 -22.47
N ASP A 123 -22.38 -7.32 -23.35
CA ASP A 123 -23.03 -7.66 -24.62
C ASP A 123 -22.12 -8.55 -25.50
N GLU A 124 -20.80 -8.30 -25.51
CA GLU A 124 -19.82 -9.17 -26.20
C GLU A 124 -19.70 -10.58 -25.59
N ILE A 125 -19.94 -10.73 -24.28
CA ILE A 125 -19.99 -12.04 -23.63
C ILE A 125 -21.27 -12.78 -24.05
N ASP A 126 -22.40 -12.08 -24.12
CA ASP A 126 -23.68 -12.65 -24.51
C ASP A 126 -23.68 -13.16 -25.96
N GLU A 127 -22.79 -12.65 -26.82
CA GLU A 127 -22.58 -13.13 -28.19
C GLU A 127 -21.92 -14.52 -28.27
N ILE A 128 -21.27 -15.01 -27.20
CA ILE A 128 -20.62 -16.32 -27.17
C ILE A 128 -21.70 -17.40 -27.13
N LYS A 129 -21.89 -18.15 -28.23
CA LYS A 129 -22.91 -19.20 -28.33
C LYS A 129 -22.33 -20.61 -28.31
N SER A 130 -21.02 -20.73 -28.48
CA SER A 130 -20.32 -22.00 -28.54
C SER A 130 -18.88 -21.90 -28.05
N VAL A 131 -18.29 -23.05 -27.74
CA VAL A 131 -16.86 -23.17 -27.40
C VAL A 131 -15.96 -22.63 -28.52
N ASN A 132 -16.41 -22.68 -29.78
CA ASN A 132 -15.65 -22.18 -30.92
C ASN A 132 -15.54 -20.66 -30.95
N ASP A 133 -16.40 -19.94 -30.22
CA ASP A 133 -16.35 -18.47 -30.14
C ASP A 133 -15.32 -18.00 -29.09
N LEU A 134 -14.96 -18.88 -28.13
CA LEU A 134 -14.08 -18.55 -27.01
C LEU A 134 -12.68 -18.08 -27.43
N PRO A 135 -11.95 -18.71 -28.39
CA PRO A 135 -10.60 -18.26 -28.72
C PRO A 135 -10.53 -16.80 -29.18
N LYS A 136 -11.50 -16.37 -29.99
CA LYS A 136 -11.60 -14.98 -30.46
C LYS A 136 -11.90 -14.02 -29.31
N TYR A 137 -12.86 -14.39 -28.45
CA TYR A 137 -13.21 -13.59 -27.29
C TYR A 137 -12.04 -13.47 -26.30
N LEU A 138 -11.43 -14.60 -25.92
CA LEU A 138 -10.29 -14.66 -25.00
C LEU A 138 -9.10 -13.87 -25.54
N GLY A 139 -8.76 -13.98 -26.82
CA GLY A 139 -7.69 -13.18 -27.41
C GLY A 139 -7.90 -11.66 -27.29
N LYS A 140 -9.16 -11.19 -27.32
CA LYS A 140 -9.49 -9.78 -27.06
C LYS A 140 -9.45 -9.45 -25.57
N MET A 141 -10.02 -10.31 -24.73
CA MET A 141 -10.13 -10.11 -23.28
C MET A 141 -8.75 -10.05 -22.61
N HIS A 142 -7.81 -10.88 -23.06
CA HIS A 142 -6.43 -10.93 -22.55
C HIS A 142 -5.63 -9.64 -22.72
N ARG A 143 -6.18 -8.64 -23.43
CA ARG A 143 -5.59 -7.29 -23.53
C ARG A 143 -5.82 -6.42 -22.29
N PHE A 144 -6.78 -6.77 -21.44
CA PHE A 144 -7.14 -5.96 -20.26
C PHE A 144 -7.62 -6.77 -19.05
N SER A 145 -7.72 -8.09 -19.17
CA SER A 145 -7.98 -9.03 -18.07
C SER A 145 -7.28 -10.36 -18.35
N SER A 146 -7.38 -11.35 -17.47
CA SER A 146 -6.86 -12.70 -17.68
C SER A 146 -7.92 -13.72 -17.30
N ALA A 147 -8.36 -14.53 -18.26
CA ALA A 147 -9.33 -15.59 -18.04
C ALA A 147 -8.66 -16.96 -18.23
N PHE A 148 -8.94 -17.92 -17.34
CA PHE A 148 -8.37 -19.28 -17.32
C PHE A 148 -6.85 -19.38 -17.08
N TRP A 149 -6.03 -18.52 -17.67
CA TRP A 149 -4.58 -18.45 -17.49
C TRP A 149 -4.11 -17.00 -17.40
N GLY A 150 -2.92 -16.79 -16.86
CA GLY A 150 -2.20 -15.52 -16.97
C GLY A 150 -1.19 -15.61 -18.11
N ASP A 151 -0.96 -14.50 -18.79
CA ASP A 151 0.01 -14.41 -19.88
C ASP A 151 0.73 -13.07 -19.90
N GLY A 152 1.93 -13.06 -20.48
CA GLY A 152 2.73 -11.85 -20.57
C GLY A 152 4.04 -12.06 -21.31
N VAL A 153 4.65 -10.96 -21.70
CA VAL A 153 5.99 -10.95 -22.32
C VAL A 153 7.03 -10.69 -21.24
N ALA A 154 7.97 -11.60 -21.09
CA ALA A 154 9.08 -11.49 -20.14
C ALA A 154 10.38 -11.98 -20.80
N LEU A 155 11.51 -11.69 -20.18
CA LEU A 155 12.80 -12.20 -20.63
C LEU A 155 12.81 -13.74 -20.60
N ASP A 156 13.50 -14.36 -21.55
CA ASP A 156 13.78 -15.79 -21.50
C ASP A 156 14.71 -16.09 -20.31
N GLU A 157 14.27 -16.99 -19.43
CA GLU A 157 15.01 -17.43 -18.25
C GLU A 157 16.37 -18.06 -18.60
N LYS A 158 16.50 -18.61 -19.82
CA LYS A 158 17.75 -19.21 -20.32
C LYS A 158 18.61 -18.24 -21.12
N ASN A 159 18.04 -17.14 -21.62
CA ASN A 159 18.78 -16.13 -22.37
C ASN A 159 18.11 -14.74 -22.31
N SER A 160 18.63 -13.87 -21.44
CA SER A 160 18.11 -12.52 -21.21
C SER A 160 18.25 -11.55 -22.39
N GLU A 161 18.83 -11.96 -23.53
CA GLU A 161 18.80 -11.17 -24.77
C GLU A 161 17.45 -11.27 -25.51
N TYR A 162 16.63 -12.29 -25.20
CA TYR A 162 15.35 -12.53 -25.85
C TYR A 162 14.18 -12.34 -24.90
N TYR A 163 13.04 -11.99 -25.49
CA TYR A 163 11.74 -12.01 -24.83
C TYR A 163 10.94 -13.22 -25.33
N LEU A 164 10.22 -13.85 -24.42
CA LEU A 164 9.25 -14.90 -24.71
C LEU A 164 7.87 -14.50 -24.23
N TYR A 165 6.87 -15.01 -24.94
CA TYR A 165 5.51 -15.00 -24.45
C TYR A 165 5.32 -16.18 -23.50
N ASN A 166 4.99 -15.86 -22.25
CA ASN A 166 4.86 -16.82 -21.16
C ASN A 166 3.38 -17.00 -20.84
N ILE A 167 3.00 -18.24 -20.53
CA ILE A 167 1.65 -18.62 -20.09
C ILE A 167 1.79 -19.34 -18.75
N GLY A 168 1.03 -18.90 -17.76
CA GLY A 168 1.00 -19.46 -16.41
C GLY A 168 -0.41 -19.75 -15.92
N GLN A 169 -0.52 -20.58 -14.89
CA GLN A 169 -1.80 -20.89 -14.26
C GLN A 169 -2.51 -19.62 -13.74
N GLY A 170 -3.83 -19.57 -13.89
CA GLY A 170 -4.64 -18.44 -13.47
C GLY A 170 -6.13 -18.81 -13.35
N GLY A 171 -7.00 -17.80 -13.46
CA GLY A 171 -8.44 -18.02 -13.61
C GLY A 171 -9.23 -18.33 -12.33
N ILE A 172 -8.63 -18.20 -11.15
CA ILE A 172 -9.33 -18.36 -9.87
C ILE A 172 -9.39 -17.03 -9.11
N GLY A 173 -10.51 -16.77 -8.41
CA GLY A 173 -10.72 -15.51 -7.67
C GLY A 173 -10.53 -15.59 -6.15
N LEU A 174 -9.99 -16.71 -5.67
CA LEU A 174 -9.51 -16.88 -4.28
C LEU A 174 -8.11 -17.50 -4.34
N ALA A 175 -7.34 -17.38 -3.25
CA ALA A 175 -6.13 -18.18 -3.11
C ALA A 175 -6.47 -19.68 -3.19
N ARG A 176 -5.58 -20.45 -3.81
CA ARG A 176 -5.78 -21.88 -4.11
C ARG A 176 -6.28 -22.67 -2.89
N ASP A 177 -5.65 -22.48 -1.74
CA ASP A 177 -5.88 -23.33 -0.57
C ASP A 177 -7.30 -23.15 -0.02
N TYR A 178 -7.92 -21.98 -0.20
CA TYR A 178 -9.34 -21.77 0.12
C TYR A 178 -10.30 -22.63 -0.70
N TYR A 179 -9.89 -23.31 -1.77
CA TYR A 179 -10.73 -24.28 -2.47
C TYR A 179 -10.62 -25.70 -1.90
N PHE A 180 -9.56 -26.00 -1.15
CA PHE A 180 -9.25 -27.35 -0.65
C PHE A 180 -9.40 -27.47 0.86
N ASP A 181 -9.12 -26.40 1.60
CA ASP A 181 -9.09 -26.41 3.05
C ASP A 181 -10.49 -26.58 3.64
N THR A 182 -10.59 -27.44 4.65
CA THR A 182 -11.88 -27.83 5.26
C THR A 182 -12.13 -27.19 6.61
N ASP A 183 -11.28 -26.26 7.05
CA ASP A 183 -11.48 -25.53 8.28
C ASP A 183 -12.67 -24.55 8.18
N GLU A 184 -13.19 -24.15 9.34
CA GLU A 184 -14.35 -23.28 9.45
C GLU A 184 -14.13 -21.95 8.72
N LYS A 185 -12.92 -21.37 8.82
CA LYS A 185 -12.65 -20.07 8.22
C LYS A 185 -12.65 -20.14 6.70
N SER A 186 -12.05 -21.17 6.12
CA SER A 186 -12.09 -21.40 4.68
C SER A 186 -13.52 -21.65 4.17
N ALA A 187 -14.35 -22.37 4.92
CA ALA A 187 -15.76 -22.57 4.58
C ALA A 187 -16.57 -21.26 4.60
N GLU A 188 -16.36 -20.40 5.60
CA GLU A 188 -16.94 -19.06 5.66
C GLU A 188 -16.54 -18.22 4.45
N ILE A 189 -15.24 -18.19 4.11
CA ILE A 189 -14.71 -17.40 2.98
C ILE A 189 -15.34 -17.86 1.67
N ARG A 190 -15.42 -19.18 1.41
CA ARG A 190 -16.07 -19.71 0.21
C ARG A 190 -17.55 -19.30 0.14
N THR A 191 -18.25 -19.35 1.27
CA THR A 191 -19.66 -18.96 1.35
C THR A 191 -19.84 -17.47 1.06
N ALA A 192 -19.00 -16.62 1.66
CA ALA A 192 -18.99 -15.18 1.40
C ALA A 192 -18.64 -14.86 -0.05
N TYR A 193 -17.70 -15.61 -0.66
CA TYR A 193 -17.28 -15.42 -2.05
C TYR A 193 -18.41 -15.74 -3.04
N ARG A 194 -19.14 -16.85 -2.86
CA ARG A 194 -20.31 -17.18 -3.69
C ARG A 194 -21.40 -16.11 -3.58
N LYS A 195 -21.68 -15.65 -2.36
CA LYS A 195 -22.63 -14.55 -2.12
C LYS A 195 -22.17 -13.25 -2.79
N PHE A 196 -20.88 -12.94 -2.74
CA PHE A 196 -20.32 -11.78 -3.41
C PHE A 196 -20.53 -11.86 -4.92
N ILE A 197 -20.22 -13.00 -5.55
CA ILE A 197 -20.44 -13.21 -6.99
C ILE A 197 -21.92 -13.00 -7.35
N ALA A 198 -22.85 -13.64 -6.64
CA ALA A 198 -24.28 -13.50 -6.90
C ALA A 198 -24.75 -12.04 -6.75
N THR A 199 -24.23 -11.33 -5.75
CA THR A 199 -24.54 -9.90 -5.53
C THR A 199 -24.01 -9.02 -6.66
N GLN A 200 -22.78 -9.27 -7.13
CA GLN A 200 -22.21 -8.53 -8.26
C GLN A 200 -22.99 -8.79 -9.55
N LEU A 201 -23.35 -10.04 -9.84
CA LEU A 201 -24.19 -10.39 -10.98
C LEU A 201 -25.55 -9.66 -10.92
N ALA A 202 -26.16 -9.59 -9.74
CA ALA A 202 -27.43 -8.87 -9.55
C ALA A 202 -27.30 -7.37 -9.83
N ASN A 203 -26.15 -6.73 -9.52
CA ASN A 203 -25.90 -5.33 -9.89
C ASN A 203 -25.91 -5.10 -11.41
N PHE A 204 -25.64 -6.14 -12.20
CA PHE A 204 -25.72 -6.15 -13.66
C PHE A 204 -27.06 -6.71 -14.20
N GLY A 205 -28.05 -6.93 -13.34
CA GLY A 205 -29.36 -7.47 -13.72
C GLY A 205 -29.38 -8.97 -14.00
N ILE A 206 -28.31 -9.69 -13.63
CA ILE A 206 -28.19 -11.14 -13.82
C ILE A 206 -28.55 -11.81 -12.49
N SER A 207 -29.63 -12.61 -12.48
CA SER A 207 -29.99 -13.40 -11.30
C SER A 207 -29.13 -14.65 -11.23
N ALA A 208 -28.48 -14.88 -10.09
CA ALA A 208 -27.68 -16.07 -9.83
C ALA A 208 -27.97 -16.62 -8.43
N ASP A 209 -28.05 -17.94 -8.33
CA ASP A 209 -28.19 -18.66 -7.07
C ASP A 209 -26.80 -18.91 -6.48
N ALA A 210 -26.51 -18.30 -5.33
CA ALA A 210 -25.23 -18.42 -4.67
C ALA A 210 -24.88 -19.86 -4.27
N GLU A 211 -25.86 -20.75 -4.09
CA GLU A 211 -25.59 -22.16 -3.76
C GLU A 211 -25.26 -23.01 -5.00
N LYS A 212 -25.43 -22.47 -6.21
CA LYS A 212 -25.10 -23.13 -7.48
C LYS A 212 -23.83 -22.60 -8.15
N ILE A 213 -23.22 -21.57 -7.57
CA ILE A 213 -21.90 -21.05 -7.95
C ILE A 213 -20.84 -21.89 -7.23
#